data_AF-A0A7V2ZFX0-F1
#
_entry.id   AF-A0A7V2ZFX0-F1
#
_cell.length_a   1.000
_cell.length_b   1.000
_cell.length_c   1.000
_cell.angle_alpha   90.00
_cell.angle_beta   90.00
_cell.angle_gamma   90.00
#
_symmetry.space_group_name_H-M   'P 1'
#
loop_
_entity.id
_entity.type
_entity.pdbx_description
1 polymer ?
#
loop_
_entity_poly.entity_id
_entity_poly.type
_entity_poly.pdbx_seq_one_letter_code
_entity_poly.pdbx_strand_id
1 'polypeptide(L)' 'CYKIFDEVKKFGVEIKSDQKKLFWIFPIETISLSEAGFERTFQGVCIAINSKFSLQKEEIYTTKIIVEIK' A
#
# COMPACT_ATOMS: atom_id res chain seq x y z
N CYS A 1 -6.86 -2.17 10.48
CA CYS A 1 -5.75 -1.21 10.59
C CYS A 1 -4.48 -1.90 10.14
N TYR A 2 -3.65 -1.25 9.33
CA TYR A 2 -2.32 -1.74 8.93
C TYR A 2 -1.28 -0.68 9.30
N LYS A 3 -0.09 -1.10 9.73
CA LYS A 3 1.01 -0.20 10.15
C LYS A 3 2.28 -0.63 9.44
N ILE A 4 3.03 0.34 8.93
CA ILE A 4 4.36 0.16 8.36
C ILE A 4 5.29 1.24 8.88
N PHE A 5 6.57 0.93 9.05
CA PHE A 5 7.58 1.88 9.50
C PHE A 5 8.77 1.84 8.55
N ASP A 6 9.23 3.03 8.14
CA ASP A 6 10.47 3.19 7.39
C ASP A 6 11.60 3.46 8.40
N GLU A 7 12.45 2.47 8.62
CA GLU A 7 13.55 2.58 9.58
C GLU A 7 14.63 3.57 9.17
N VAL A 8 14.82 3.80 7.88
CA VAL A 8 15.85 4.70 7.35
C VAL A 8 15.37 6.14 7.48
N LYS A 9 14.13 6.39 7.08
CA LYS A 9 13.51 7.72 7.12
C LYS A 9 12.85 8.05 8.46
N LYS A 10 12.80 7.10 9.39
CA LYS A 10 12.31 7.26 10.78
C LYS A 10 10.86 7.75 10.88
N PHE A 11 9.97 7.28 10.01
CA PHE A 11 8.55 7.58 10.12
C PHE A 11 7.68 6.33 9.95
N GLY A 12 6.50 6.35 10.58
CA GLY A 12 5.47 5.34 10.48
C GLY A 12 4.29 5.82 9.66
N VAL A 13 3.65 4.89 8.96
CA VAL A 13 2.35 5.11 8.32
C VAL A 13 1.35 4.12 8.90
N GLU A 14 0.23 4.65 9.38
CA GLU A 14 -0.90 3.89 9.88
C GLU A 14 -2.10 4.09 8.97
N ILE A 15 -2.64 2.99 8.42
CA ILE A 15 -3.78 2.98 7.53
C ILE A 15 -4.97 2.34 8.26
N LYS A 16 -6.01 3.15 8.46
CA LYS A 16 -7.26 2.75 9.11
C LYS A 16 -8.39 2.74 8.09
N SER A 17 -9.36 1.86 8.31
CA SER A 17 -10.61 1.84 7.57
C SER A 17 -11.75 1.62 8.55
N ASP A 18 -12.90 2.18 8.23
CA ASP A 18 -14.17 1.93 8.91
C ASP A 18 -14.69 0.50 8.74
N GLN A 19 -14.11 -0.26 7.80
CA GLN A 19 -14.48 -1.64 7.51
C GLN A 19 -13.25 -2.54 7.52
N LYS A 20 -13.46 -3.86 7.70
CA LYS A 20 -12.37 -4.84 7.58
C LYS A 20 -11.93 -4.92 6.12
N LYS A 21 -10.64 -4.66 5.86
CA LYS A 21 -10.03 -4.69 4.54
C LYS A 21 -8.92 -5.73 4.47
N LEU A 22 -8.71 -6.29 3.28
CA LEU A 22 -7.49 -7.02 2.97
C LEU A 22 -6.47 -6.03 2.41
N PHE A 23 -5.28 -6.00 2.97
CA PHE A 23 -4.19 -5.15 2.48
C PHE A 23 -3.20 -6.02 1.73
N TRP A 24 -2.90 -5.64 0.49
CA TRP A 24 -1.83 -6.24 -0.30
C TRP A 24 -0.61 -5.32 -0.23
N ILE A 25 0.52 -5.90 0.14
CA ILE A 25 1.78 -5.19 0.26
C ILE A 25 2.77 -5.81 -0.71
N PHE A 26 3.38 -4.98 -1.55
CA PHE A 26 4.41 -5.43 -2.47
C PHE A 26 5.47 -4.35 -2.67
N PRO A 27 6.74 -4.74 -2.85
CA PRO A 27 7.81 -3.80 -3.14
C PRO A 27 7.65 -3.25 -4.56
N ILE A 28 7.95 -1.96 -4.71
CA ILE A 28 8.12 -1.33 -6.02
C ILE A 28 9.62 -1.36 -6.30
N GLU A 29 10.00 -2.03 -7.37
CA GLU A 29 11.39 -2.20 -7.74
C GLU A 29 11.57 -1.90 -9.22
N THR A 30 12.68 -1.26 -9.56
CA THR A 30 13.07 -0.96 -10.94
C THR A 30 14.28 -1.80 -11.31
N ILE A 31 14.32 -2.31 -12.53
CA ILE A 31 15.51 -2.93 -13.09
C ILE A 31 16.19 -1.92 -14.01
N SER A 32 17.47 -1.64 -13.75
CA SER A 32 18.31 -0.74 -14.55
C SER A 32 19.59 -1.45 -14.96
N LEU A 33 20.15 -1.06 -16.11
CA LEU A 33 21.45 -1.55 -16.57
C LEU A 33 22.55 -0.61 -16.10
N SER A 34 23.57 -1.14 -15.43
CA SER A 34 24.82 -0.47 -15.05
C SER A 34 26.02 -1.10 -15.76
N GLU A 35 27.22 -0.53 -15.58
CA GLU A 35 28.47 -1.12 -16.07
C GLU A 35 28.75 -2.51 -15.47
N ALA A 36 28.17 -2.80 -14.29
CA ALA A 36 28.28 -4.09 -13.61
C ALA A 36 27.16 -5.08 -13.99
N GLY A 37 26.25 -4.70 -14.90
CA GLY A 37 25.12 -5.53 -15.35
C GLY A 37 23.76 -5.02 -14.86
N PHE A 38 22.77 -5.92 -14.77
CA PHE A 38 21.44 -5.54 -14.30
C PHE A 38 21.41 -5.38 -12.79
N GLU A 39 20.88 -4.24 -12.35
CA GLU A 39 20.65 -3.92 -10.95
C GLU A 39 19.15 -3.79 -10.69
N ARG A 40 18.70 -4.37 -9.59
CA ARG A 40 17.33 -4.24 -9.10
C ARG A 40 17.33 -3.28 -7.92
N THR A 41 16.68 -2.14 -8.09
CA THR A 41 16.66 -1.07 -7.09
C THR A 41 15.28 -0.95 -6.48
N PHE A 42 15.23 -1.00 -5.15
CA PHE A 42 14.01 -0.77 -4.38
C PHE A 42 13.65 0.73 -4.41
N GLN A 43 12.43 1.04 -4.85
CA GLN A 43 11.91 2.40 -4.96
C GLN A 43 10.86 2.73 -3.88
N GLY A 44 10.34 1.73 -3.20
CA GLY A 44 9.35 1.91 -2.14
C GLY A 44 8.42 0.72 -1.98
N VAL A 45 7.34 0.92 -1.23
CA VAL A 45 6.31 -0.09 -0.98
C VAL A 45 4.98 0.43 -1.49
N CYS A 46 4.22 -0.42 -2.18
CA CYS A 46 2.81 -0.19 -2.43
C CYS A 46 1.97 -0.90 -1.37
N ILE A 47 0.96 -0.19 -0.84
CA ILE A 47 -0.09 -0.79 0.00
C ILE A 47 -1.42 -0.62 -0.74
N ALA A 48 -1.92 -1.71 -1.31
CA ALA A 48 -3.20 -1.73 -2.02
C ALA A 48 -4.32 -2.27 -1.11
N ILE A 49 -5.46 -1.59 -1.12
CA ILE A 49 -6.64 -1.98 -0.33
C ILE A 49 -7.54 -2.85 -1.20
N ASN A 50 -7.55 -4.16 -0.93
CA ASN A 50 -8.43 -5.10 -1.58
C ASN A 50 -9.74 -5.23 -0.78
N SER A 51 -10.85 -4.92 -1.44
CA SER A 51 -12.21 -5.07 -0.91
C SER A 51 -13.04 -5.91 -1.86
N LYS A 52 -13.66 -6.98 -1.35
CA LYS A 52 -14.76 -7.64 -2.06
C LYS A 52 -16.05 -6.90 -1.72
N PHE A 53 -16.82 -6.55 -2.74
CA PHE A 53 -18.15 -5.97 -2.59
C PHE A 53 -19.11 -6.65 -3.56
N SER A 54 -20.38 -6.73 -3.17
CA SER A 54 -21.49 -7.13 -4.03
C SER A 54 -22.47 -5.97 -4.00
N LEU A 55 -22.89 -5.52 -5.18
CA LEU A 55 -23.79 -4.38 -5.33
C LEU A 55 -24.93 -4.77 -6.26
N GLN A 56 -26.14 -4.38 -5.87
CA GLN A 56 -27.32 -4.40 -6.72
C GLN A 56 -27.38 -3.14 -7.59
N LYS A 57 -28.34 -3.10 -8.51
CA LYS A 57 -28.61 -1.90 -9.32
C LYS A 57 -28.84 -0.70 -8.40
N GLU A 58 -28.16 0.42 -8.71
CA GLU A 58 -28.26 1.69 -7.98
C GLU A 58 -27.70 1.68 -6.53
N GLU A 59 -27.08 0.60 -6.06
CA GLU A 59 -26.39 0.60 -4.77
C GLU A 59 -25.02 1.29 -4.83
N ILE A 60 -24.68 2.01 -3.75
CA ILE A 60 -23.40 2.71 -3.60
C ILE A 60 -22.61 2.07 -2.46
N TYR A 61 -21.42 1.59 -2.78
CA TYR A 61 -20.45 1.18 -1.77
C TYR A 61 -19.60 2.36 -1.30
N THR A 62 -19.69 2.69 -0.01
CA THR A 62 -18.84 3.71 0.61
C THR A 62 -17.92 3.06 1.66
N THR A 63 -16.66 3.48 1.68
CA THR A 63 -15.71 3.12 2.72
C THR A 63 -14.82 4.31 3.02
N LYS A 64 -14.56 4.54 4.30
CA LYS A 64 -13.62 5.55 4.78
C LYS A 64 -12.25 4.92 4.95
N ILE A 65 -11.24 5.56 4.34
CA ILE A 65 -9.83 5.26 4.57
C ILE A 65 -9.18 6.48 5.23
N ILE A 66 -8.42 6.24 6.29
CA ILE A 66 -7.65 7.27 7.00
C ILE A 66 -6.18 6.84 6.95
N VAL A 67 -5.32 7.76 6.51
CA VAL A 67 -3.87 7.57 6.51
C VAL A 67 -3.27 8.57 7.49
N GLU A 68 -2.57 8.06 8.49
CA GLU A 68 -1.84 8.84 9.49
C GLU A 68 -0.34 8.62 9.27
N ILE A 69 0.44 9.70 9.17
CA ILE A 69 1.90 9.66 9.13
C ILE A 69 2.40 10.14 10.49
N LYS A 70 3.30 9.38 11.12
CA LYS A 70 3.83 9.62 12.46
C LYS A 70 5.34 9.59 12.49
#